data_AF-C0M6U6-F1
#
_entry.id   AF-C0M6U6-F1
#
_cell.length_a   1.000
_cell.length_b   1.000
_cell.length_c   1.000
_cell.angle_alpha   90.00
_cell.angle_beta   90.00
_cell.angle_gamma   90.00
#
_symmetry.space_group_name_H-M   'P 1'
#
loop_
_entity.id
_entity.type
_entity.pdbx_description
1 polymer ?
#
loop_
_entity_poly.entity_id
_entity_poly.type
_entity_poly.pdbx_seq_one_letter_code
_entity_poly.pdbx_strand_id
1 'polypeptide(L)'
;MAEVIKTFRDKETTNTYYVGDDYNGDRIDELTAKGYLSGDKVSAAAIEIDLDKLKVDEIRAKLDELGVAHDPKLKKPELLELLKQSAS
;
A
#
# COMPACT_ATOMS: atom_id res chain seq x y z
N MET A 1 -16.72 2.29 -5.08
CA MET A 1 -16.08 2.13 -6.40
C MET A 1 -14.59 2.03 -6.20
N ALA A 2 -13.97 1.05 -6.83
CA ALA A 2 -12.52 0.90 -6.98
C ALA A 2 -12.25 0.23 -8.33
N GLU A 3 -11.24 0.70 -9.04
CA GLU A 3 -10.87 0.14 -10.34
C GLU A 3 -10.18 -1.21 -10.16
N VAL A 4 -10.43 -2.16 -11.05
CA VAL A 4 -9.85 -3.50 -11.00
C VAL A 4 -8.49 -3.48 -11.70
N ILE A 5 -7.43 -3.84 -11.00
CA ILE A 5 -6.06 -3.92 -11.56
C ILE A 5 -5.62 -5.35 -11.86
N LYS A 6 -6.39 -6.33 -11.39
CA LYS A 6 -6.13 -7.74 -11.65
C LYS A 6 -7.43 -8.50 -11.73
N THR A 7 -7.60 -9.28 -12.81
CA THR A 7 -8.80 -10.08 -13.02
C THR A 7 -9.05 -11.02 -11.84
N PHE A 8 -10.27 -10.98 -11.29
CA PHE A 8 -10.70 -11.88 -10.24
C PHE A 8 -12.16 -12.27 -10.40
N ARG A 9 -12.51 -13.42 -9.83
CA ARG A 9 -13.89 -13.84 -9.68
C ARG A 9 -14.35 -13.53 -8.28
N ASP A 10 -15.36 -12.68 -8.17
CA ASP A 10 -16.00 -12.42 -6.90
C ASP A 10 -16.76 -13.66 -6.43
N LYS A 11 -16.69 -13.97 -5.14
CA LYS A 11 -17.27 -15.19 -4.57
C LYS A 11 -18.72 -14.99 -4.11
N GLU A 12 -19.13 -13.75 -3.88
CA GLU A 12 -20.47 -13.43 -3.39
C GLU A 12 -21.45 -13.29 -4.56
N THR A 13 -21.04 -12.53 -5.56
CA THR A 13 -21.79 -12.30 -6.80
C THR A 13 -21.49 -13.32 -7.88
N THR A 14 -20.43 -14.12 -7.71
CA THR A 14 -19.95 -15.10 -8.71
C THR A 14 -19.46 -14.48 -10.03
N ASN A 15 -19.47 -13.14 -10.13
CA ASN A 15 -19.10 -12.37 -11.30
C ASN A 15 -17.58 -12.31 -11.48
N THR A 16 -17.13 -12.30 -12.73
CA THR A 16 -15.71 -12.13 -13.06
C THR A 16 -15.49 -10.69 -13.50
N TYR A 17 -14.56 -10.01 -12.83
CA TYR A 17 -14.17 -8.63 -13.11
C TYR A 17 -12.79 -8.64 -13.78
N TYR A 18 -12.63 -7.88 -14.86
CA TYR A 18 -11.38 -7.79 -15.61
C TYR A 18 -10.61 -6.52 -15.27
N VAL A 19 -9.34 -6.46 -15.67
CA VAL A 19 -8.53 -5.25 -15.49
C VAL A 19 -9.19 -4.07 -16.21
N GLY A 20 -9.38 -2.95 -15.50
CA GLY A 20 -10.09 -1.76 -15.97
C GLY A 20 -11.60 -1.75 -15.69
N ASP A 21 -12.16 -2.81 -15.11
CA ASP A 21 -13.55 -2.79 -14.62
C ASP A 21 -13.69 -1.96 -13.34
N ASP A 22 -14.90 -1.47 -13.09
CA ASP A 22 -15.26 -0.78 -11.85
C ASP A 22 -15.93 -1.72 -10.86
N TYR A 23 -15.26 -1.97 -9.73
CA TYR A 23 -15.79 -2.80 -8.66
C TYR A 23 -16.49 -1.96 -7.58
N ASN A 24 -17.71 -2.37 -7.24
CA ASN A 24 -18.58 -1.67 -6.30
C ASN A 24 -19.10 -2.55 -5.15
N GLY A 25 -18.54 -3.75 -4.97
CA GLY A 25 -18.95 -4.63 -3.86
C GLY A 25 -18.32 -4.26 -2.52
N ASP A 26 -18.79 -4.90 -1.44
CA ASP A 26 -18.31 -4.65 -0.06
C ASP A 26 -16.85 -5.10 0.18
N ARG A 27 -16.34 -5.98 -0.67
CA ARG A 27 -14.98 -6.54 -0.57
C ARG A 27 -13.86 -5.64 -1.08
N ILE A 28 -14.11 -4.35 -1.30
CA ILE A 28 -13.08 -3.42 -1.80
C ILE A 28 -11.83 -3.47 -0.92
N ASP A 29 -11.99 -3.42 0.41
CA ASP A 29 -10.86 -3.42 1.35
C ASP A 29 -10.02 -4.71 1.27
N GLU A 30 -10.70 -5.87 1.26
CA GLU A 30 -10.04 -7.19 1.13
C GLU A 30 -9.30 -7.33 -0.20
N LEU A 31 -9.93 -6.89 -1.30
CA LEU A 31 -9.41 -7.04 -2.64
C LEU A 31 -8.29 -6.03 -2.92
N THR A 32 -8.38 -4.80 -2.41
CA THR A 32 -7.28 -3.82 -2.42
C THR A 32 -6.09 -4.33 -1.63
N ALA A 33 -6.28 -4.86 -0.42
CA ALA A 33 -5.20 -5.43 0.40
C ALA A 33 -4.53 -6.64 -0.28
N LYS A 34 -5.27 -7.37 -1.12
CA LYS A 34 -4.76 -8.49 -1.93
C LYS A 34 -4.18 -8.05 -3.29
N GLY A 35 -4.24 -6.77 -3.64
CA GLY A 35 -3.74 -6.22 -4.90
C GLY A 35 -4.59 -6.54 -6.13
N TYR A 36 -5.90 -6.78 -5.95
CA TYR A 36 -6.85 -6.97 -7.06
C TYR A 36 -7.49 -5.67 -7.54
N LEU A 37 -7.61 -4.66 -6.66
CA LEU A 37 -8.19 -3.37 -6.97
C LEU A 37 -7.14 -2.27 -6.80
N SER A 38 -7.19 -1.26 -7.69
CA SER A 38 -6.59 0.05 -7.49
C SER A 38 -7.08 0.56 -6.14
N GLY A 39 -6.18 0.82 -5.22
CA GLY A 39 -6.48 1.38 -3.90
C GLY A 39 -7.07 2.79 -3.94
N ASP A 40 -7.57 3.23 -5.08
CA ASP A 40 -8.25 4.50 -5.30
C ASP A 40 -9.69 4.44 -4.77
N LYS A 41 -9.80 4.22 -3.46
CA LYS A 41 -10.83 4.93 -2.71
C LYS A 41 -10.23 6.29 -2.38
N VAL A 42 -10.91 7.31 -2.88
CA VAL A 42 -10.94 8.67 -2.35
C VAL A 42 -11.15 8.62 -0.83
N SER A 43 -10.06 8.44 -0.10
CA SER A 43 -9.92 8.75 1.31
C SER A 43 -8.45 9.03 1.54
N ALA A 44 -8.11 10.31 1.48
CA ALA A 44 -6.85 10.88 1.93
C ALA A 44 -6.62 10.71 3.46
N ALA A 45 -7.07 9.59 4.04
CA ALA A 45 -7.02 9.28 5.47
C ALA A 45 -6.49 7.87 5.77
N ALA A 46 -6.10 7.07 4.76
CA ALA A 46 -5.52 5.74 4.99
C ALA A 46 -4.36 5.38 4.04
N ILE A 47 -3.72 6.39 3.42
CA ILE A 47 -2.30 6.30 3.06
C ILE A 47 -1.50 6.89 4.23
N GLU A 48 -1.85 6.51 5.46
CA GLU A 48 -0.77 6.12 6.34
C GLU A 48 -0.26 4.83 5.70
N ILE A 49 0.74 4.93 4.81
CA ILE A 49 1.71 3.85 4.72
C ILE A 49 2.04 3.61 6.17
N ASP A 50 1.58 2.47 6.70
CA ASP A 50 1.80 2.08 8.08
C ASP A 50 3.29 1.77 8.11
N LEU A 51 4.10 2.84 8.13
CA LEU A 51 5.55 2.78 8.08
C LEU A 51 5.97 1.94 9.28
N ASP A 52 5.20 2.00 10.36
CA ASP A 52 5.33 1.19 11.57
C ASP A 52 5.20 -0.34 11.30
N LYS A 53 4.47 -0.77 10.27
CA LYS A 53 4.42 -2.17 9.82
C LYS A 53 5.58 -2.56 8.90
N LEU A 54 6.34 -1.62 8.34
CA LEU A 54 7.51 -1.96 7.54
C LEU A 54 8.59 -2.59 8.42
N LYS A 55 9.29 -3.57 7.84
CA LYS A 55 10.49 -4.15 8.45
C LYS A 55 11.66 -3.19 8.31
N VAL A 56 12.65 -3.33 9.18
CA VAL A 56 13.88 -2.52 9.15
C VAL A 56 14.53 -2.56 7.77
N ASP A 57 14.57 -3.73 7.13
CA ASP A 57 15.12 -3.91 5.78
C ASP A 57 14.36 -3.10 4.72
N GLU A 58 13.04 -3.05 4.79
CA GLU A 58 12.21 -2.30 3.82
C GLU A 58 12.31 -0.79 4.03
N ILE A 59 12.44 -0.34 5.28
CA ILE A 59 12.66 1.07 5.61
C ILE A 59 14.02 1.53 5.07
N ARG A 60 15.07 0.70 5.24
CA ARG A 60 16.40 0.97 4.69
C ARG A 60 16.40 1.01 3.17
N ALA A 61 15.72 0.06 2.53
CA ALA A 61 15.57 0.04 1.08
C ALA A 61 14.93 1.35 0.57
N LYS A 62 13.85 1.80 1.22
CA LYS A 62 13.23 3.10 0.88
C LYS A 62 14.13 4.30 1.12
N LEU A 63 14.89 4.33 2.22
CA LEU A 63 15.84 5.40 2.49
C LEU A 63 16.97 5.43 1.43
N ASP A 64 17.45 4.27 1.01
CA ASP A 64 18.46 4.13 -0.04
C ASP A 64 17.90 4.58 -1.41
N GLU A 65 16.67 4.17 -1.75
CA GLU A 65 15.97 4.63 -2.96
C GLU A 65 15.74 6.14 -2.97
N LEU A 66 15.50 6.75 -1.81
CA LEU A 66 15.37 8.20 -1.66
C LEU A 66 16.72 8.93 -1.62
N GLY A 67 17.84 8.22 -1.64
CA GLY A 67 19.17 8.81 -1.51
C GLY A 67 19.45 9.40 -0.13
N VAL A 68 18.70 8.97 0.90
CA VAL A 68 18.83 9.41 2.28
C VAL A 68 19.91 8.59 2.96
N ALA A 69 21.03 9.25 3.25
CA ALA A 69 22.10 8.67 4.04
C ALA A 69 21.58 8.29 5.44
N HIS A 70 21.61 7.01 5.76
CA HIS A 70 21.14 6.48 7.04
C HIS A 70 22.21 5.60 7.67
N ASP A 71 22.33 5.68 9.00
CA ASP A 71 23.27 4.87 9.74
C ASP A 71 22.76 3.41 9.86
N PRO A 72 23.56 2.39 9.52
CA PRO A 72 23.15 0.99 9.64
C PRO A 72 22.96 0.54 11.11
N LYS A 73 23.37 1.38 12.07
CA LYS A 73 23.13 1.18 13.51
C LYS A 73 21.82 1.78 14.01
N LEU A 74 21.10 2.55 13.19
CA LEU A 74 19.81 3.11 13.56
C LEU A 74 18.78 2.01 13.82
N LYS A 75 17.94 2.24 14.83
CA LYS A 75 16.85 1.32 15.21
C LYS A 75 15.63 1.58 14.32
N LYS A 76 14.72 0.60 14.29
CA LYS A 76 13.44 0.68 13.56
C LYS A 76 12.71 2.04 13.70
N PRO A 77 12.46 2.57 14.92
CA PRO A 77 11.75 3.85 15.06
C PRO A 77 12.50 5.03 14.44
N GLU A 78 13.82 5.07 14.59
CA GLU A 78 14.64 6.17 14.07
C GLU A 78 14.70 6.18 12.54
N LEU A 79 14.81 5.00 11.93
CA LEU A 79 14.72 4.84 10.47
C LEU A 79 13.34 5.25 9.95
N LEU A 80 12.29 4.96 10.72
CA LEU A 80 10.92 5.35 10.40
C LEU A 80 10.77 6.87 10.37
N GLU A 81 11.29 7.56 11.40
CA GLU A 81 11.22 9.01 11.51
C GLU A 81 11.99 9.68 10.37
N LEU A 82 13.19 9.19 10.04
CA LEU A 82 13.95 9.65 8.88
C LEU A 82 13.17 9.51 7.58
N LEU A 83 12.52 8.37 7.38
CA LEU A 83 11.71 8.11 6.19
C LEU A 83 10.49 9.03 6.13
N LYS A 84 9.82 9.28 7.27
CA LYS A 84 8.71 10.25 7.37
C LYS A 84 9.15 11.68 7.05
N GLN A 85 10.29 12.10 7.60
CA GLN A 85 10.83 13.44 7.35
C GLN A 85 11.25 13.65 5.90
N SER A 86 11.83 12.61 5.28
CA SER A 86 12.31 12.69 3.89
C SER A 86 11.19 12.59 2.85
N ALA A 87 10.03 12.06 3.24
CA ALA A 87 8.84 11.97 2.39
C ALA A 87 7.92 13.20 2.49
N SER A 88 8.29 14.23 3.26
CA SER A 88 7.57 15.50 3.41
C SER A 88 8.00 16.56 2.41
#